data_AF-A0A848WX90-F1
#
_entry.id   AF-A0A848WX90-F1
#
_cell.length_a   1.000
_cell.length_b   1.000
_cell.length_c   1.000
_cell.angle_alpha   90.00
_cell.angle_beta   90.00
_cell.angle_gamma   90.00
#
_symmetry.space_group_name_H-M   'P 1'
#
loop_
_entity.id
_entity.type
_entity.pdbx_description
1 polymer ?
#
loop_
_entity_poly.entity_id
_entity_poly.type
_entity_poly.pdbx_seq_one_letter_code
_entity_poly.pdbx_strand_id
1 'polypeptide(L)' 'MSTVKNPIHTLCVFCGSQSGTDPVFGESTREIGRFLAEKQIRIVYGGGSIGLMGTLADAALEAGGEVIG' A
#
# COMPACT_ATOMS: atom_id res chain seq x y z
N MET A 1 -12.69 13.15 22.89
CA MET A 1 -12.09 12.92 21.56
C MET A 1 -12.90 11.86 20.84
N SER A 2 -13.69 12.23 19.83
CA SER A 2 -14.45 11.29 19.01
C SER A 2 -13.46 10.48 18.16
N THR A 3 -13.28 9.20 18.48
CA THR A 3 -12.59 8.24 17.63
C THR A 3 -13.32 8.19 16.29
N VAL A 4 -12.72 8.78 15.25
CA VAL A 4 -13.12 8.54 13.87
C VAL A 4 -12.95 7.04 13.63
N LYS A 5 -14.04 6.28 13.76
CA LYS A 5 -14.06 4.87 13.36
C LYS A 5 -13.95 4.88 11.84
N ASN A 6 -12.74 4.67 11.34
CA ASN A 6 -12.56 4.33 9.93
C ASN A 6 -13.23 2.96 9.74
N PRO A 7 -14.29 2.84 8.92
CA PRO A 7 -15.00 1.57 8.75
C PRO A 7 -14.18 0.56 7.94
N ILE A 8 -13.11 1.02 7.30
CA ILE A 8 -12.22 0.22 6.48
C ILE A 8 -11.00 -0.14 7.33
N HIS A 9 -10.90 -1.43 7.68
CA HIS A 9 -9.76 -1.99 8.41
C HIS A 9 -8.74 -2.64 7.49
N THR A 10 -9.20 -3.15 6.34
CA THR A 10 -8.37 -3.91 5.39
C THR A 10 -8.75 -3.52 3.98
N LEU A 11 -7.76 -3.29 3.12
CA LEU A 11 -7.94 -2.91 1.72
C LEU A 11 -7.09 -3.82 0.82
N CYS A 12 -7.75 -4.49 -0.13
CA CYS A 12 -7.07 -5.29 -1.13
C CYS A 12 -6.65 -4.41 -2.32
N VAL A 13 -5.36 -4.37 -2.63
CA VAL A 13 -4.80 -3.56 -3.71
C VAL A 13 -4.37 -4.45 -4.87
N PHE A 14 -4.99 -4.22 -6.02
CA PHE A 14 -4.57 -4.83 -7.29
C PHE A 14 -3.65 -3.86 -8.03
N CYS A 15 -2.39 -4.25 -8.20
CA CYS A 15 -1.40 -3.51 -8.98
C CYS A 15 -0.60 -4.48 -9.86
N GLY A 16 0.01 -3.98 -10.93
CA GLY A 16 0.81 -4.80 -11.83
C GLY A 16 2.14 -5.22 -11.19
N SER A 17 2.63 -6.39 -11.56
CA SER A 17 3.99 -6.86 -11.20
C SER A 17 5.11 -6.11 -11.93
N GLN A 18 4.76 -5.20 -12.83
CA GLN A 18 5.69 -4.35 -13.57
C GLN A 18 5.63 -2.92 -13.03
N SER A 19 6.77 -2.27 -12.84
CA SER A 19 6.88 -0.89 -12.35
C SER A 19 6.23 0.18 -13.24
N GLY A 20 5.75 -0.21 -14.43
CA GLY A 20 5.39 0.72 -15.50
C GLY A 20 6.63 1.30 -16.19
N THR A 21 6.42 1.96 -17.32
CA THR A 21 7.46 2.71 -18.04
C THR A 21 7.61 4.14 -17.53
N ASP A 22 6.55 4.68 -16.91
CA ASP A 22 6.54 6.02 -16.34
C ASP A 22 6.83 5.95 -14.83
N PRO A 23 7.83 6.67 -14.30
CA PRO A 23 8.14 6.70 -12.87
C PRO A 23 6.96 7.16 -11.99
N VAL A 24 5.98 7.88 -12.54
CA VAL A 24 4.81 8.35 -11.80
C VAL A 24 4.02 7.21 -11.15
N PHE A 25 4.00 6.02 -11.80
CA PHE A 25 3.30 4.86 -11.24
C PHE A 25 3.95 4.36 -9.96
N GLY A 26 5.28 4.34 -9.91
CA GLY A 26 6.03 3.97 -8.70
C GLY A 26 5.82 4.98 -7.58
N GLU A 27 5.87 6.27 -7.89
CA GLU A 27 5.69 7.34 -6.90
C GLU A 27 4.27 7.35 -6.33
N SER A 28 3.24 7.30 -7.17
CA SER A 28 1.84 7.20 -6.73
C SER A 28 1.60 5.92 -5.90
N THR A 29 2.21 4.80 -6.27
CA THR A 29 2.06 3.55 -5.50
C THR A 29 2.68 3.66 -4.12
N ARG A 30 3.85 4.30 -4.01
CA ARG A 30 4.51 4.60 -2.73
C ARG A 30 3.64 5.51 -1.86
N GLU A 31 3.08 6.57 -2.42
CA GLU A 31 2.18 7.48 -1.70
C GLU A 31 0.95 6.75 -1.15
N ILE A 32 0.32 5.87 -1.95
CA ILE A 32 -0.83 5.08 -1.52
C ILE A 32 -0.45 4.13 -0.37
N GLY A 33 0.66 3.40 -0.48
CA GLY A 33 1.11 2.47 0.56
C GLY A 33 1.32 3.17 1.90
N ARG A 34 2.02 4.31 1.87
CA ARG A 34 2.25 5.16 3.04
C ARG A 34 0.93 5.72 3.61
N PHE A 35 0.05 6.25 2.78
CA PHE A 35 -1.22 6.83 3.21
C PHE A 35 -2.12 5.82 3.93
N LEU A 36 -2.20 4.58 3.42
CA LEU A 36 -2.98 3.52 4.04
C LEU A 36 -2.38 3.10 5.38
N ALA A 37 -1.05 2.99 5.46
CA ALA A 37 -0.33 2.68 6.70
C ALA A 37 -0.53 3.77 7.78
N GLU A 38 -0.42 5.05 7.42
CA GLU A 38 -0.66 6.19 8.32
C GLU A 38 -2.11 6.20 8.85
N LYS A 39 -3.06 5.68 8.06
CA LYS A 39 -4.46 5.50 8.47
C LYS A 39 -4.73 4.21 9.24
N GLN A 40 -3.71 3.42 9.53
CA GLN A 40 -3.83 2.12 10.20
C GLN A 40 -4.76 1.15 9.44
N ILE A 41 -4.74 1.25 8.10
CA ILE A 41 -5.46 0.34 7.21
C ILE A 41 -4.48 -0.74 6.78
N ARG A 42 -4.86 -2.00 7.01
CA ARG A 42 -4.10 -3.16 6.56
C ARG A 42 -4.19 -3.30 5.04
N ILE A 43 -3.06 -3.51 4.38
CA ILE A 43 -3.01 -3.74 2.94
C ILE A 43 -2.98 -5.24 2.68
N VAL A 44 -3.82 -5.72 1.75
CA VAL A 44 -3.76 -7.07 1.20
C VAL A 44 -3.40 -6.95 -0.28
N TYR A 45 -2.47 -7.76 -0.77
CA TYR A 45 -2.10 -7.77 -2.20
C TYR A 45 -1.72 -9.19 -2.64
N GLY A 46 -1.38 -9.37 -3.92
CA GLY A 46 -1.14 -10.69 -4.51
C GLY A 46 0.21 -11.35 -4.19
N GLY A 47 1.00 -10.81 -3.25
CA GLY A 47 2.27 -11.42 -2.80
C GLY A 47 3.48 -11.27 -3.72
N GLY A 48 3.37 -10.50 -4.80
CA GLY A 48 4.49 -10.24 -5.70
C GLY A 48 5.51 -9.27 -5.11
N SER A 49 6.77 -9.69 -4.97
CA SER A 49 7.86 -8.84 -4.43
C SER A 49 8.50 -7.88 -5.45
N ILE A 50 7.97 -7.81 -6.67
CA ILE A 50 8.56 -7.07 -7.79
C ILE A 50 7.58 -6.04 -8.37
N GLY A 51 8.14 -4.94 -8.88
CA GLY A 51 7.37 -3.87 -9.52
C GLY A 51 6.59 -3.00 -8.54
N LEU A 52 5.36 -2.63 -8.91
CA LEU A 52 4.50 -1.78 -8.09
C LEU A 52 4.04 -2.48 -6.82
N MET A 53 3.85 -3.80 -6.85
CA MET A 53 3.49 -4.58 -5.66
C MET A 53 4.56 -4.48 -4.56
N GLY A 54 5.84 -4.64 -4.92
CA GLY A 54 6.95 -4.44 -3.98
C GLY A 54 6.99 -3.01 -3.45
N THR A 55 6.85 -2.03 -4.35
CA THR A 55 6.85 -0.60 -3.98
C THR A 55 5.73 -0.25 -3.00
N LEU A 56 4.54 -0.82 -3.17
CA LEU A 56 3.40 -0.64 -2.27
C LEU A 56 3.69 -1.24 -0.89
N ALA A 57 4.17 -2.47 -0.86
CA ALA A 57 4.46 -3.20 0.36
C ALA A 57 5.57 -2.50 1.17
N ASP A 58 6.68 -2.13 0.50
CA ASP A 58 7.80 -1.43 1.11
C ASP A 58 7.35 -0.10 1.72
N ALA A 59 6.61 0.72 0.96
CA ALA A 59 6.14 2.02 1.44
C ALA A 59 5.20 1.92 2.65
N ALA A 60 4.37 0.89 2.69
CA ALA A 60 3.47 0.64 3.81
C ALA A 60 4.24 0.16 5.05
N LEU A 61 5.20 -0.75 4.89
CA LEU A 61 6.04 -1.25 5.97
C LEU A 61 6.95 -0.16 6.54
N GLU A 62 7.55 0.68 5.68
CA GLU A 62 8.34 1.86 6.07
C GLU A 62 7.53 2.84 6.93
N ALA A 63 6.23 2.95 6.68
CA ALA A 63 5.31 3.79 7.43
C ALA A 63 4.70 3.10 8.67
N GLY A 64 5.13 1.87 9.00
CA GLY A 64 4.64 1.10 10.16
C GLY A 64 3.26 0.49 9.96
N GLY A 65 2.81 0.34 8.72
CA GLY A 65 1.56 -0.33 8.37
C GLY A 65 1.68 -1.85 8.37
N GLU A 66 0.55 -2.52 8.23
CA GLU A 66 0.46 -3.97 8.14
C GLU A 66 0.14 -4.40 6.71
N VAL A 67 0.91 -5.35 6.18
CA VAL A 67 0.77 -5.85 4.81
C VAL A 67 0.63 -7.37 4.83
N ILE A 68 -0.34 -7.88 4.08
CA ILE A 68 -0.54 -9.31 3.78
C ILE A 68 -0.34 -9.50 2.29
N GLY A 69 0.68 -10.27 1.90
CA GLY A 69 1.00 -10.65 0.53
C GLY A 69 1.06 -12.15 0.39
#